data_AF-A0A7S4M7L0-F1
#
_entry.id   AF-A0A7S4M7L0-F1
#
_cell.length_a   1.000
_cell.length_b   1.000
_cell.length_c   1.000
_cell.angle_alpha   90.00
_cell.angle_beta   90.00
_cell.angle_gamma   90.00
#
_symmetry.space_group_name_H-M   'P 1'
#
loop_
_entity.id
_entity.type
_entity.pdbx_description
1 polymer ?
#
loop_
_entity_poly.entity_id
_entity_poly.type
_entity_poly.pdbx_seq_one_letter_code
_entity_poly.pdbx_strand_id
1 'polypeptide(L)'
;FGQMLNDSSVSCWLIVLTDLVDLTTKVRDVQGDINALVRTMSNASQFNLAIIDSQTISGYEPRHARWPEWRSNVTRMVDGVGGSGNKSYHIAAHSAQEIQEAFARVATLMGAQAEEQL
;
A
#
# COMPACT_ATOMS: atom_id res chain seq x y z
N PHE A 1 -13.18 -21.54 24.13
CA PHE A 1 -12.75 -21.26 22.75
C PHE A 1 -13.71 -20.31 22.03
N GLY A 2 -14.13 -19.20 22.65
CA GLY A 2 -15.30 -18.43 22.20
C GLY A 2 -15.24 -16.93 22.45
N GLN A 3 -14.04 -16.34 22.40
CA GLN A 3 -13.89 -14.90 22.27
C GLN A 3 -12.72 -14.66 21.31
N MET A 4 -13.02 -14.64 20.01
CA MET A 4 -12.18 -13.89 19.08
C MET A 4 -12.35 -12.43 19.50
N LEU A 5 -11.33 -11.94 20.19
CA LEU A 5 -10.88 -10.56 20.27
C LEU A 5 -11.64 -9.65 19.28
N ASN A 6 -12.76 -9.10 19.73
CA ASN A 6 -13.31 -7.88 19.13
C ASN A 6 -12.48 -6.72 19.72
N ASP A 7 -11.19 -6.80 19.46
CA ASP A 7 -10.17 -5.94 20.04
C ASP A 7 -9.97 -4.82 19.04
N SER A 8 -10.68 -3.72 19.27
CA SER A 8 -10.58 -2.45 18.53
C SER A 8 -9.17 -1.82 18.61
N SER A 9 -8.18 -2.55 19.13
CA SER A 9 -6.76 -2.18 19.22
C SER A 9 -5.92 -2.71 18.06
N VAL A 10 -6.39 -3.70 17.30
CA VAL A 10 -5.57 -4.33 16.25
C VAL A 10 -5.80 -3.65 14.90
N SER A 11 -4.84 -2.81 14.52
CA SER A 11 -4.80 -2.22 13.17
C SER A 11 -4.40 -3.27 12.12
N CYS A 12 -5.16 -3.36 11.03
CA CYS A 12 -4.81 -4.22 9.90
C CYS A 12 -3.92 -3.46 8.91
N TRP A 13 -2.99 -4.16 8.26
CA TRP A 13 -2.04 -3.57 7.33
C TRP A 13 -1.95 -4.39 6.05
N LEU A 14 -2.15 -3.74 4.91
CA LEU A 14 -1.79 -4.27 3.60
C LEU A 14 -0.46 -3.64 3.17
N ILE A 15 0.57 -4.48 3.02
CA ILE A 15 1.90 -4.05 2.58
C ILE A 15 2.16 -4.66 1.21
N VAL A 16 2.46 -3.83 0.23
CA VAL A 16 2.71 -4.23 -1.16
C VAL A 16 4.13 -3.81 -1.53
N LEU A 17 5.00 -4.78 -1.81
CA LEU A 17 6.25 -4.54 -2.53
C LEU A 17 6.01 -4.77 -4.01
N THR A 18 6.38 -3.81 -4.85
CA THR A 18 6.17 -3.93 -6.30
C THR A 18 7.26 -3.23 -7.08
N ASP A 19 7.60 -3.80 -8.22
CA ASP A 19 8.70 -3.40 -9.08
C ASP A 19 8.35 -3.57 -10.56
N LEU A 20 7.05 -3.76 -10.85
CA LEU A 20 6.50 -4.11 -12.15
C LEU A 20 5.29 -3.24 -12.47
N VAL A 21 5.19 -2.85 -13.73
CA VAL A 21 3.93 -2.43 -14.34
C VAL A 21 3.36 -3.61 -15.11
N ASP A 22 2.04 -3.76 -15.09
CA ASP A 22 1.38 -4.81 -15.86
C ASP A 22 1.75 -4.67 -17.35
N LEU A 23 2.38 -5.72 -17.89
CA LEU A 23 2.84 -5.77 -19.28
C LEU A 23 1.81 -6.43 -20.19
N THR A 24 0.69 -6.94 -19.65
CA THR A 24 -0.32 -7.65 -20.44
C THR A 24 -1.50 -6.76 -20.79
N THR A 25 -1.80 -6.68 -22.08
CA THR A 25 -2.93 -5.94 -22.64
C THR A 25 -4.21 -6.77 -22.57
N LYS A 26 -4.87 -6.78 -21.42
CA LYS A 26 -6.33 -6.97 -21.41
C LYS A 26 -6.96 -5.79 -20.70
N VAL A 27 -7.88 -5.14 -21.41
CA VAL A 27 -8.64 -3.99 -20.93
C VAL A 27 -9.50 -4.44 -19.75
N ARG A 28 -8.90 -4.41 -18.57
CA ARG A 28 -9.57 -4.48 -17.28
C ARG A 28 -9.93 -3.06 -16.89
N ASP A 29 -11.10 -2.85 -16.30
CA ASP A 29 -11.46 -1.54 -15.73
C ASP A 29 -10.64 -1.30 -14.45
N VAL A 30 -9.37 -0.91 -14.65
CA VAL A 30 -8.41 -0.62 -13.57
C VAL A 30 -8.95 0.48 -12.65
N GLN A 31 -9.69 1.45 -13.20
CA GLN A 31 -10.24 2.52 -12.41
C GLN A 31 -11.40 2.04 -11.52
N GLY A 32 -12.28 1.20 -12.07
CA GLY A 32 -13.31 0.51 -11.30
C GLY A 32 -12.72 -0.32 -10.16
N ASP A 33 -11.65 -1.07 -10.44
CA ASP A 33 -10.94 -1.89 -9.45
C ASP A 33 -10.29 -1.05 -8.34
N ILE A 34 -9.63 0.06 -8.68
CA ILE A 34 -9.04 0.99 -7.70
C ILE A 34 -10.12 1.62 -6.82
N ASN A 35 -11.22 2.08 -7.42
CA ASN A 35 -12.33 2.67 -6.67
C ASN A 35 -12.95 1.64 -5.72
N ALA A 36 -13.10 0.38 -6.16
CA ALA A 36 -13.60 -0.70 -5.32
C ALA A 36 -12.64 -1.03 -4.16
N LEU A 37 -11.34 -1.05 -4.42
CA LEU A 37 -10.32 -1.26 -3.39
C LEU A 37 -10.35 -0.14 -2.35
N VAL A 38 -10.28 1.13 -2.79
CA VAL A 38 -10.34 2.30 -1.91
C VAL A 38 -11.61 2.24 -1.07
N ARG A 39 -12.78 2.03 -1.68
CA ARG A 39 -14.05 1.91 -0.95
C ARG A 39 -14.02 0.79 0.10
N THR A 40 -13.48 -0.37 -0.26
CA THR A 40 -13.38 -1.53 0.64
C THR A 40 -12.50 -1.19 1.85
N MET A 41 -11.34 -0.61 1.60
CA MET A 41 -10.38 -0.24 2.64
C MET A 41 -10.89 0.92 3.50
N SER A 42 -11.52 1.94 2.91
CA SER A 42 -12.11 3.07 3.64
C SER A 42 -13.28 2.66 4.54
N ASN A 43 -14.03 1.62 4.18
CA ASN A 43 -15.10 1.07 5.02
C ASN A 43 -14.57 0.15 6.13
N ALA A 44 -13.34 -0.36 6.00
CA ALA A 44 -12.66 -1.12 7.04
C ALA A 44 -11.92 -0.15 7.96
N SER A 45 -12.48 0.12 9.13
CA SER A 45 -11.82 0.92 10.16
C SER A 45 -10.46 0.31 10.52
N GLN A 46 -9.44 1.15 10.65
CA GLN A 46 -8.07 0.75 11.02
C GLN A 46 -7.37 -0.15 9.99
N PHE A 47 -7.77 -0.09 8.72
CA PHE A 47 -7.14 -0.83 7.63
C PHE A 47 -6.15 0.05 6.86
N ASN A 48 -4.86 -0.07 7.19
CA ASN A 48 -3.78 0.76 6.68
C ASN A 48 -3.13 0.19 5.42
N LEU A 49 -2.49 1.05 4.63
CA LEU A 49 -1.83 0.71 3.37
C LEU A 49 -0.35 1.15 3.40
N ALA A 50 0.55 0.29 2.92
CA ALA A 50 1.89 0.70 2.54
C ALA A 50 2.25 0.11 1.17
N ILE A 51 2.65 0.96 0.23
CA ILE A 51 3.19 0.57 -1.07
C ILE A 51 4.67 0.91 -1.08
N ILE A 52 5.51 -0.11 -1.25
CA ILE A 52 6.95 0.00 -1.43
C ILE A 52 7.24 -0.13 -2.92
N ASP A 53 7.53 1.00 -3.55
CA ASP A 53 7.88 1.13 -4.97
C ASP A 53 9.37 0.84 -5.18
N SER A 54 9.65 -0.29 -5.81
CA SER A 54 10.99 -0.74 -6.17
C SER A 54 11.23 -0.75 -7.68
N GLN A 55 10.52 0.10 -8.44
CA GLN A 55 10.62 0.22 -9.92
C GLN A 55 12.04 0.42 -10.45
N THR A 56 12.96 0.95 -9.64
CA THR A 56 14.36 1.19 -10.05
C THR A 56 15.28 0.01 -9.78
N ILE A 57 14.84 -0.96 -8.96
CA ILE A 57 15.60 -2.17 -8.61
C ILE A 57 15.35 -3.26 -9.66
N SER A 58 14.11 -3.41 -10.11
CA SER A 58 13.82 -4.27 -11.26
C SER A 58 14.14 -3.54 -12.55
N GLY A 59 15.10 -4.09 -13.29
CA GLY A 59 15.42 -3.64 -14.64
C GLY A 59 14.35 -4.01 -15.68
N TYR A 60 13.14 -4.38 -15.26
CA TYR A 60 12.21 -5.12 -16.11
C TYR A 60 11.54 -4.27 -17.21
N GLU A 61 11.56 -2.93 -17.13
CA GLU A 61 11.40 -1.99 -18.27
C GLU A 61 11.23 -0.56 -17.70
N PRO A 62 12.31 0.14 -17.31
CA PRO A 62 12.20 1.44 -16.63
C PRO A 62 11.60 2.56 -17.50
N ARG A 63 11.44 2.32 -18.80
CA ARG A 63 10.87 3.25 -19.78
C ARG A 63 9.49 2.84 -20.27
N HIS A 64 8.86 1.83 -19.66
CA HIS A 64 7.54 1.38 -20.08
C HIS A 64 6.52 2.52 -20.00
N ALA A 65 5.69 2.68 -21.04
CA ALA A 65 4.76 3.80 -21.16
C ALA A 65 3.66 3.82 -20.08
N ARG A 66 3.47 2.72 -19.34
CA ARG A 66 2.47 2.60 -18.26
C ARG A 66 2.95 3.06 -16.89
N TRP A 67 4.24 3.38 -16.72
CA TRP A 67 4.72 3.90 -15.42
C TRP A 67 4.00 5.18 -14.94
N PRO A 68 3.69 6.17 -15.80
CA PRO A 68 2.89 7.32 -15.39
C PRO A 68 1.49 6.93 -14.89
N GLU A 69 0.83 5.99 -15.57
CA GLU A 69 -0.48 5.47 -15.17
C GLU A 69 -0.40 4.75 -13.82
N TRP A 70 0.60 3.88 -13.65
CA TRP A 70 0.85 3.18 -12.40
C TRP A 70 1.06 4.15 -11.23
N ARG A 71 1.89 5.20 -11.42
CA ARG A 71 2.10 6.23 -10.38
C ARG A 71 0.81 6.96 -10.04
N SER A 72 0.02 7.33 -11.05
CA SER A 72 -1.29 7.96 -10.83
C SER A 72 -2.23 7.06 -10.04
N ASN A 73 -2.24 5.76 -10.32
CA ASN A 73 -3.04 4.77 -9.62
C ASN A 73 -2.60 4.60 -8.15
N VAL A 74 -1.29 4.54 -7.91
CA VAL A 74 -0.73 4.50 -6.54
C VAL A 74 -1.12 5.75 -5.76
N THR A 75 -0.97 6.94 -6.34
CA THR A 75 -1.41 8.19 -5.71
C THR A 75 -2.90 8.13 -5.35
N ARG A 76 -3.78 7.70 -6.27
CA ARG A 76 -5.22 7.56 -5.99
C ARG A 76 -5.52 6.59 -4.85
N MET A 77 -4.82 5.45 -4.80
CA MET A 77 -5.00 4.47 -3.73
C MET A 77 -4.56 5.02 -2.37
N VAL A 78 -3.38 5.64 -2.32
CA VAL A 78 -2.83 6.21 -1.09
C VAL A 78 -3.69 7.37 -0.61
N ASP A 79 -4.02 8.33 -1.46
CA ASP A 79 -4.85 9.48 -1.07
C ASP A 79 -6.26 9.05 -0.68
N GLY A 80 -6.84 8.07 -1.38
CA GLY A 80 -8.17 7.54 -1.09
C GLY A 80 -8.26 6.84 0.26
N VAL A 81 -7.28 5.98 0.58
CA VAL A 81 -7.21 5.28 1.87
C VAL A 81 -6.85 6.27 2.99
N GLY A 82 -5.89 7.17 2.75
CA GLY A 82 -5.47 8.19 3.71
C GLY A 82 -6.59 9.16 4.09
N GLY A 83 -7.38 9.59 3.09
CA GLY A 83 -8.48 10.53 3.27
C GLY A 83 -9.65 10.00 4.10
N SER A 84 -9.77 8.68 4.28
CA SER A 84 -10.82 8.08 5.12
C SER A 84 -10.43 7.91 6.59
N GLY A 85 -9.28 8.45 7.01
CA GLY A 85 -8.76 8.33 8.37
C GLY A 85 -7.94 7.07 8.65
N ASN A 86 -7.76 6.20 7.65
CA ASN A 86 -6.76 5.13 7.70
C ASN A 86 -5.38 5.70 7.36
N LYS A 87 -4.31 5.03 7.76
CA LYS A 87 -2.94 5.43 7.39
C LYS A 87 -2.56 4.82 6.05
N SER A 88 -1.89 5.59 5.21
CA SER A 88 -1.48 5.16 3.87
C SER A 88 -0.11 5.74 3.51
N TYR A 89 0.78 4.91 2.99
CA TYR A 89 2.16 5.30 2.70
C TYR A 89 2.59 4.83 1.31
N HIS A 90 3.29 5.70 0.58
CA HIS A 90 4.04 5.36 -0.62
C HIS A 90 5.53 5.59 -0.32
N ILE A 91 6.33 4.53 -0.43
CA ILE A 91 7.76 4.54 -0.09
C ILE A 91 8.53 4.09 -1.32
N ALA A 92 9.38 4.95 -1.87
CA ALA A 92 10.31 4.55 -2.93
C ALA A 92 11.52 3.84 -2.32
N ALA A 93 11.99 2.78 -2.98
CA ALA A 93 13.19 2.04 -2.63
C ALA A 93 14.02 1.77 -3.89
N HIS A 94 15.29 2.16 -3.88
CA HIS A 94 16.19 2.12 -5.02
C HIS A 94 17.30 1.06 -4.91
N SER A 95 17.37 0.37 -3.78
CA SER A 95 18.28 -0.75 -3.54
C SER A 95 17.64 -1.81 -2.64
N ALA A 96 18.22 -3.02 -2.63
CA ALA A 96 17.77 -4.07 -1.71
C ALA A 96 17.88 -3.65 -0.23
N GLN A 97 18.86 -2.80 0.09
CA GLN A 97 19.00 -2.20 1.41
C GLN A 97 17.82 -1.26 1.71
N GLU A 98 17.47 -0.37 0.77
CA GLU A 98 16.33 0.54 0.95
C GLU A 98 14.98 -0.20 1.06
N ILE A 99 14.84 -1.38 0.45
CA ILE A 99 13.67 -2.25 0.68
C ILE A 99 13.61 -2.68 2.16
N GLN A 100 14.74 -3.12 2.72
CA GLN A 100 14.80 -3.51 4.13
C GLN A 100 14.47 -2.33 5.06
N GLU A 101 15.01 -1.15 4.76
CA GLU A 101 14.73 0.08 5.49
C GLU A 101 13.25 0.49 5.37
N ALA A 102 12.63 0.31 4.21
CA ALA A 102 11.21 0.56 4.00
C ALA A 102 10.34 -0.38 4.84
N PHE A 103 10.64 -1.68 4.87
CA PHE A 103 9.94 -2.63 5.75
C PHE A 103 10.15 -2.32 7.22
N ALA A 104 11.36 -1.96 7.64
CA ALA A 104 11.64 -1.55 9.02
C ALA A 104 10.84 -0.29 9.38
N ARG A 105 10.74 0.68 8.49
CA ARG A 105 9.90 1.88 8.67
C ARG A 105 8.43 1.50 8.83
N VAL A 106 7.89 0.61 8.00
CA VAL A 106 6.50 0.16 8.12
C VAL A 106 6.29 -0.57 9.45
N ALA A 107 7.23 -1.42 9.88
CA ALA A 107 7.15 -2.08 11.18
C ALA A 107 7.11 -1.08 12.35
N THR A 108 7.91 -0.01 12.30
CA THR A 108 7.84 1.08 13.29
C THR A 108 6.49 1.79 13.26
N LEU A 109 5.92 2.04 12.08
CA LEU A 109 4.60 2.68 11.95
C LEU A 109 3.47 1.80 12.51
N MET A 110 3.60 0.47 12.38
CA MET A 110 2.72 -0.51 13.00
C MET A 110 2.89 -0.53 14.53
N GLY A 111 4.13 -0.48 15.02
CA GLY A 111 4.46 -0.49 16.44
C GLY A 111 4.05 0.79 17.18
N ALA A 112 4.25 1.96 16.57
CA ALA A 112 3.84 3.24 17.13
C ALA A 112 2.32 3.34 17.36
N GLN A 113 1.51 2.60 16.59
CA GLN A 113 0.07 2.48 16.83
C GLN A 113 -0.26 1.73 18.13
N ALA A 114 0.61 0.83 18.60
CA ALA A 114 0.40 0.12 19.85
C ALA A 114 0.69 1.01 21.08
N GLU A 115 1.55 2.03 20.94
CA GLU A 115 1.96 2.89 22.05
C GLU A 115 1.07 4.14 22.22
N GLU A 116 0.47 4.68 21.15
CA GLU A 116 -0.45 5.84 21.23
C GLU A 116 -1.82 5.54 21.87
N GLN A 117 -2.09 4.28 22.25
CA GLN A 117 -3.36 3.84 22.84
C GLN A 117 -3.26 3.41 24.32
N LEU A 118 -2.09 3.62 24.96
CA LEU A 118 -1.85 3.43 26.41
C LEU A 118 -1.91 4.78 27.16
#